data_AF-A0A522FG67-F1
#
_entry.id   AF-A0A522FG67-F1
#
_cell.length_a   1.000
_cell.length_b   1.000
_cell.length_c   1.000
_cell.angle_alpha   90.00
_cell.angle_beta   90.00
_cell.angle_gamma   90.00
#
_symmetry.space_group_name_H-M   'P 1'
#
loop_
_entity.id
_entity.type
_entity.pdbx_description
1 polymer ?
#
loop_
_entity_poly.entity_id
_entity_poly.type
_entity_poly.pdbx_seq_one_letter_code
_entity_poly.pdbx_strand_id
1 'polypeptide(L)'
;MNPASPFTTSTDDGRFANGLAAEYFNNQATREIPMTPIPADAPATQAINEAAGMSRVEVEIEELRLKYPEWYALYDDAGPDFFVTRGEMAELMAAAPTPFALGLMYGKFCMRVEIAPNTGIAFV
;
A
#
# COMPACT_ATOMS: atom_id res chain seq x y z
N MET A 1 19.97 -43.88 -30.02
CA MET A 1 20.43 -42.54 -29.60
C MET A 1 19.29 -41.58 -29.87
N ASN A 2 18.73 -41.02 -28.80
CA ASN A 2 17.68 -40.00 -28.81
C ASN A 2 17.98 -39.13 -27.56
N PRO A 3 18.17 -37.80 -27.66
CA PRO A 3 18.52 -37.00 -26.49
C PRO A 3 17.28 -36.73 -25.64
N ALA A 4 17.35 -37.11 -24.36
CA ALA A 4 16.34 -36.77 -23.36
C ALA A 4 16.56 -35.32 -22.89
N SER A 5 15.56 -34.47 -23.07
CA SER A 5 15.40 -33.22 -22.32
C SER A 5 15.02 -33.53 -20.87
N PRO A 6 15.59 -32.85 -19.88
CA PRO A 6 14.94 -32.69 -18.58
C PRO A 6 14.49 -31.24 -18.41
N PHE A 7 13.22 -31.00 -18.75
CA PHE A 7 12.45 -29.95 -18.10
C PHE A 7 12.06 -30.53 -16.73
N THR A 8 12.77 -30.15 -15.67
CA THR A 8 12.35 -30.43 -14.29
C THR A 8 11.93 -29.11 -13.67
N THR A 9 10.61 -28.98 -13.46
CA THR A 9 9.97 -27.91 -12.70
C THR A 9 10.48 -27.93 -11.26
N SER A 10 11.36 -27.00 -10.92
CA SER A 10 11.60 -26.62 -9.52
C SER A 10 10.55 -25.58 -9.15
N THR A 11 9.45 -26.02 -8.55
CA THR A 11 8.54 -25.16 -7.79
C THR A 11 9.26 -24.73 -6.53
N ASP A 12 9.89 -23.56 -6.58
CA ASP A 12 10.42 -22.88 -5.40
C ASP A 12 9.68 -21.55 -5.21
N ASP A 13 8.99 -21.49 -4.06
CA ASP A 13 8.74 -20.33 -3.21
C ASP A 13 7.96 -19.10 -3.71
N GLY A 14 6.63 -19.27 -3.80
CA GLY A 14 5.64 -18.18 -3.73
C GLY A 14 5.22 -17.78 -2.31
N ARG A 15 6.01 -18.08 -1.27
CA ARG A 15 5.57 -17.99 0.15
C ARG A 15 5.96 -16.73 0.92
N PHE A 16 6.71 -15.79 0.36
CA PHE A 16 7.26 -14.68 1.17
C PHE A 16 6.47 -13.36 1.16
N ALA A 17 5.43 -13.19 0.33
CA ALA A 17 4.67 -11.92 0.28
C ALA A 17 3.24 -12.01 0.87
N ASN A 18 2.56 -13.16 0.76
CA ASN A 18 1.15 -13.27 1.13
C ASN A 18 0.88 -13.54 2.62
N GLY A 19 1.89 -14.02 3.37
CA GLY A 19 1.73 -14.37 4.79
C GLY A 19 1.72 -13.17 5.72
N LEU A 20 2.62 -12.21 5.51
CA LEU A 20 2.81 -11.08 6.43
C LEU A 20 1.68 -10.05 6.37
N ALA A 21 1.14 -9.78 5.18
CA ALA A 21 -0.03 -8.91 5.04
C ALA A 21 -1.27 -9.55 5.66
N ALA A 22 -1.52 -10.83 5.38
CA ALA A 22 -2.66 -11.57 5.93
C ALA A 22 -2.56 -11.72 7.46
N GLU A 23 -1.38 -11.98 8.02
CA GLU A 23 -1.15 -12.02 9.46
C GLU A 23 -1.30 -10.65 10.12
N TYR A 24 -0.86 -9.56 9.48
CA TYR A 24 -1.11 -8.20 9.98
C TYR A 24 -2.60 -7.89 10.04
N PHE A 25 -3.36 -8.17 8.97
CA PHE A 25 -4.81 -7.95 8.94
C PHE A 25 -5.56 -8.86 9.92
N ASN A 26 -5.20 -10.14 10.04
CA ASN A 26 -5.82 -11.05 11.01
C ASN A 26 -5.51 -10.67 12.47
N ASN A 27 -4.30 -10.20 12.77
CA ASN A 27 -3.93 -9.76 14.12
C ASN A 27 -4.58 -8.43 14.54
N GLN A 28 -5.07 -7.63 13.59
CA GLN A 28 -5.82 -6.40 13.86
C GLN A 28 -7.33 -6.66 13.99
N ALA A 29 -7.87 -7.66 13.28
CA ALA A 29 -9.30 -7.98 13.29
C ALA A 29 -9.83 -8.52 14.65
N THR A 30 -8.96 -9.10 15.47
CA THR A 30 -9.34 -9.66 16.79
C THR A 30 -9.01 -8.75 17.97
N ARG A 31 -8.43 -7.57 17.73
CA ARG A 31 -8.32 -6.56 18.79
C ARG A 31 -9.68 -5.89 18.92
N GLU A 32 -10.43 -6.25 19.96
CA GLU A 32 -11.51 -5.40 20.44
C GLU A 32 -10.94 -4.01 20.66
N ILE A 33 -11.14 -3.11 19.71
CA ILE A 33 -10.89 -1.69 19.92
C ILE A 33 -11.92 -1.32 20.97
N PRO A 34 -11.52 -0.90 22.20
CA PRO A 34 -12.48 -0.39 23.14
C PRO A 34 -13.14 0.82 22.47
N MET A 35 -14.40 0.66 22.07
CA MET A 35 -15.25 1.75 21.61
C MET A 35 -15.52 2.63 22.82
N THR A 36 -14.56 3.49 23.13
CA THR A 36 -14.76 4.60 24.06
C THR A 36 -15.96 5.38 23.53
N PRO A 37 -17.02 5.61 24.33
CA PRO A 37 -18.18 6.37 23.88
C PRO A 37 -17.70 7.69 23.27
N ILE A 38 -18.09 7.95 22.02
CA ILE A 38 -17.78 9.22 21.36
C ILE A 38 -18.45 10.32 22.22
N PRO A 39 -17.69 11.23 22.85
CA PRO A 39 -18.27 12.30 23.64
C PRO A 39 -19.15 13.17 22.76
N ALA A 40 -20.26 13.68 23.31
CA ALA A 40 -21.22 14.52 22.60
C ALA A 40 -20.63 15.83 22.04
N ASP A 41 -19.37 16.14 22.37
CA ASP A 41 -18.56 17.24 21.84
C ASP A 41 -17.88 16.87 20.49
N ALA A 42 -18.59 16.09 19.67
CA ALA A 42 -18.12 15.40 18.46
C ALA A 42 -17.32 16.25 17.44
N PRO A 43 -17.61 17.55 17.19
CA PRO A 43 -16.88 18.34 16.20
C PRO A 43 -15.44 18.65 16.63
N ALA A 44 -15.23 18.93 17.93
CA ALA A 44 -13.91 19.25 18.46
C ALA A 44 -13.01 18.02 18.49
N THR A 45 -13.56 16.86 18.87
CA THR A 45 -12.84 15.59 18.89
C THR A 45 -12.46 15.13 17.47
N GLN A 46 -13.36 15.32 16.50
CA GLN A 46 -13.08 15.02 15.09
C GLN A 46 -11.93 15.86 14.55
N ALA A 47 -11.97 17.18 14.75
CA ALA A 47 -10.92 18.10 14.28
C ALA A 47 -9.54 17.78 14.90
N ILE A 48 -9.50 17.41 16.17
CA ILE A 48 -8.26 17.00 16.86
C ILE A 48 -7.70 15.71 16.24
N ASN A 49 -8.55 14.71 16.01
CA ASN A 49 -8.12 13.43 15.43
C ASN A 49 -7.65 13.58 13.98
N GLU A 50 -8.34 14.42 13.20
CA GLU A 50 -7.95 14.75 11.83
C GLU A 50 -6.57 15.43 11.81
N ALA A 51 -6.37 16.48 12.60
CA ALA A 51 -5.09 17.19 12.67
C ALA A 51 -3.95 16.27 13.14
N ALA A 52 -4.20 15.41 14.13
CA ALA A 52 -3.23 14.44 14.61
C ALA A 52 -2.89 13.39 13.55
N GLY A 53 -3.88 12.92 12.77
CA GLY A 53 -3.66 12.00 11.65
C GLY A 53 -2.84 12.65 10.54
N MET A 54 -3.21 13.88 10.16
CA MET A 54 -2.55 14.63 9.09
C MET A 54 -1.08 14.89 9.43
N SER A 55 -0.80 15.39 10.65
CA SER A 55 0.57 15.65 11.10
C SER A 55 1.44 14.38 11.12
N ARG A 56 0.88 13.22 11.49
CA ARG A 56 1.62 11.95 11.44
C ARG A 56 1.97 11.55 10.00
N VAL A 57 1.02 11.69 9.08
CA VAL A 57 1.24 11.36 7.66
C VAL A 57 2.29 12.29 7.05
N GLU A 58 2.26 13.58 7.34
CA GLU A 58 3.24 14.56 6.86
C GLU A 58 4.66 14.20 7.32
N VAL A 59 4.83 13.82 8.59
CA VAL A 59 6.13 13.39 9.13
C VAL A 59 6.63 12.14 8.41
N GLU A 60 5.79 11.11 8.23
CA GLU A 60 6.18 9.88 7.56
C GLU A 60 6.54 10.11 6.07
N ILE A 61 5.80 10.97 5.38
CA ILE A 61 6.10 11.38 4.00
C ILE A 61 7.47 12.08 3.93
N GLU A 62 7.73 13.02 4.84
CA GLU A 62 9.00 13.73 4.88
C GLU A 62 10.17 12.79 5.21
N GLU A 63 9.96 11.83 6.13
CA GLU A 63 10.94 10.79 6.41
C GLU A 63 11.23 9.92 5.19
N LEU A 64 10.21 9.54 4.41
CA LEU A 64 10.41 8.82 3.16
C LEU A 64 11.24 9.62 2.17
N ARG A 65 10.91 10.92 2.00
CA ARG A 65 11.62 11.82 1.09
C ARG A 65 13.10 11.97 1.45
N LEU A 66 13.41 12.04 2.74
CA LEU A 66 14.79 12.21 3.22
C LEU A 66 15.59 10.91 3.24
N LYS A 67 14.98 9.79 3.65
CA LYS A 67 15.69 8.51 3.85
C LYS A 67 15.74 7.66 2.60
N TYR A 68 14.74 7.76 1.72
CA TYR A 68 14.60 6.95 0.50
C TYR A 68 14.33 7.84 -0.73
N PRO A 69 15.23 8.78 -1.04
CA PRO A 69 14.97 9.81 -2.06
C PRO A 69 14.74 9.22 -3.47
N GLU A 70 15.41 8.13 -3.83
CA GLU A 70 15.22 7.46 -5.13
C GLU A 70 13.84 6.83 -5.25
N TRP A 71 13.40 6.10 -4.23
CA TRP A 71 12.07 5.52 -4.20
C TRP A 71 11.00 6.61 -4.16
N TYR A 72 11.22 7.68 -3.37
CA TYR A 72 10.30 8.80 -3.27
C TYR A 72 10.17 9.55 -4.60
N ALA A 73 11.25 9.71 -5.37
CA ALA A 73 11.20 10.31 -6.70
C ALA A 73 10.34 9.48 -7.68
N LEU A 74 10.49 8.15 -7.67
CA LEU A 74 9.63 7.26 -8.47
C LEU A 74 8.16 7.34 -8.05
N TYR A 75 7.92 7.45 -6.74
CA TYR A 75 6.59 7.67 -6.18
C TYR A 75 5.99 9.01 -6.61
N ASP A 76 6.78 10.09 -6.62
CA ASP A 76 6.35 11.43 -7.01
C ASP A 76 6.10 11.53 -8.52
N ASP A 77 6.94 10.88 -9.33
CA ASP A 77 6.76 10.74 -10.78
C ASP A 77 5.49 9.92 -11.12
N ALA A 78 5.16 8.93 -10.29
CA ALA A 78 3.90 8.20 -10.33
C ALA A 78 2.68 9.03 -9.86
N GLY A 79 2.90 10.26 -9.40
CA GLY A 79 2.00 11.13 -8.67
C GLY A 79 0.65 11.47 -9.32
N PRO A 80 0.50 11.60 -10.65
CA PRO A 80 -0.83 11.60 -11.24
C PRO A 80 -1.28 10.14 -11.42
N ASP A 81 -2.13 9.69 -10.50
CA ASP A 81 -2.64 8.32 -10.39
C ASP A 81 -3.13 7.71 -11.73
N PHE A 82 -3.47 8.54 -12.71
CA PHE A 82 -4.03 8.13 -14.00
C PHE A 82 -3.02 7.60 -15.04
N PHE A 83 -1.73 7.90 -14.92
CA PHE A 83 -0.75 7.60 -16.00
C PHE A 83 0.18 6.43 -15.71
N VAL A 84 0.30 6.00 -14.45
CA VAL A 84 1.07 4.80 -14.10
C VAL A 84 0.29 3.54 -14.42
N THR A 85 0.98 2.59 -15.06
CA THR A 85 0.41 1.27 -15.34
C THR A 85 0.26 0.44 -14.08
N ARG A 86 -0.60 -0.58 -14.12
CA ARG A 86 -0.77 -1.52 -13.01
C ARG A 86 0.52 -2.26 -12.67
N GLY A 87 1.32 -2.59 -13.69
CA GLY A 87 2.62 -3.25 -13.52
C GLY A 87 3.62 -2.37 -12.78
N GLU A 88 3.81 -1.14 -13.24
CA GLU A 88 4.71 -0.17 -12.60
C GLU A 88 4.29 0.11 -11.15
N MET A 89 2.98 0.24 -10.89
CA MET A 89 2.49 0.43 -9.52
C MET A 89 2.75 -0.78 -8.62
N ALA A 90 2.63 -2.00 -9.16
CA ALA A 90 2.93 -3.23 -8.43
C ALA A 90 4.44 -3.37 -8.14
N GLU A 91 5.31 -2.99 -9.08
CA GLU A 91 6.76 -2.96 -8.87
C GLU A 91 7.16 -1.93 -7.81
N LEU A 92 6.62 -0.71 -7.90
CA LEU A 92 6.88 0.34 -6.91
C LEU A 92 6.37 -0.06 -5.52
N MET A 93 5.22 -0.74 -5.44
CA MET A 93 4.68 -1.31 -4.21
C MET A 93 5.57 -2.43 -3.64
N ALA A 94 6.06 -3.33 -4.48
CA ALA A 94 6.96 -4.40 -4.07
C ALA A 94 8.32 -3.86 -3.56
N ALA A 95 8.75 -2.73 -4.10
CA ALA A 95 9.96 -2.02 -3.70
C ALA A 95 9.77 -1.08 -2.50
N ALA A 96 8.59 -1.04 -1.87
CA ALA A 96 8.29 -0.11 -0.78
C ALA A 96 9.28 -0.28 0.40
N PRO A 97 10.00 0.78 0.80
CA PRO A 97 11.08 0.67 1.79
C PRO A 97 10.59 0.58 3.23
N THR A 98 9.33 0.92 3.49
CA THR A 98 8.73 0.90 4.83
C THR A 98 7.28 0.36 4.78
N PRO A 99 6.74 -0.13 5.91
CA PRO A 99 5.32 -0.48 5.99
C PRO A 99 4.39 0.69 5.67
N PHE A 100 4.78 1.92 6.01
CA PHE A 100 4.02 3.13 5.65
C PHE A 100 3.99 3.34 4.13
N ALA A 101 5.14 3.27 3.44
CA ALA A 101 5.22 3.35 1.99
C ALA A 101 4.40 2.25 1.30
N LEU A 102 4.43 1.03 1.84
CA LEU A 102 3.62 -0.08 1.34
C LEU A 102 2.12 0.23 1.47
N GLY A 103 1.70 0.72 2.64
CA GLY A 103 0.31 1.13 2.89
C GLY A 103 -0.15 2.26 1.98
N LEU A 104 0.72 3.24 1.72
CA LEU A 104 0.48 4.35 0.80
C LEU A 104 0.25 3.84 -0.64
N MET A 105 1.14 2.96 -1.12
CA MET A 105 1.00 2.35 -2.44
C MET A 105 -0.23 1.46 -2.55
N TYR A 106 -0.53 0.68 -1.51
CA TYR A 106 -1.72 -0.15 -1.46
C TYR A 106 -3.01 0.69 -1.56
N GLY A 107 -3.08 1.80 -0.83
CA GLY A 107 -4.19 2.75 -0.91
C GLY A 107 -4.40 3.30 -2.32
N LYS A 108 -3.32 3.74 -2.98
CA LYS A 108 -3.37 4.21 -4.39
C LYS A 108 -3.82 3.11 -5.35
N PHE A 109 -3.31 1.90 -5.20
CA PHE A 109 -3.69 0.77 -6.03
C PHE A 109 -5.18 0.43 -5.89
N CYS A 110 -5.69 0.38 -4.65
CA CYS A 110 -7.13 0.18 -4.39
C CYS A 110 -7.99 1.28 -5.02
N MET A 111 -7.59 2.55 -4.85
CA MET A 111 -8.29 3.68 -5.44
C MET A 111 -8.33 3.58 -6.97
N ARG A 112 -7.24 3.15 -7.62
CA ARG A 112 -7.21 2.95 -9.08
C ARG A 112 -8.10 1.82 -9.56
N VAL A 113 -8.14 0.71 -8.82
CA VAL A 113 -9.08 -0.40 -9.07
C VAL A 113 -10.53 0.06 -8.93
N GLU A 114 -10.83 0.95 -7.97
CA GLU A 114 -12.17 1.52 -7.77
C GLU A 114 -12.56 2.56 -8.83
N ILE A 115 -11.64 3.44 -9.23
CA ILE A 115 -11.89 4.51 -10.20
C ILE A 115 -12.15 3.95 -11.61
N ALA A 116 -11.45 2.89 -12.01
CA ALA A 116 -11.55 2.34 -13.35
C ALA A 116 -12.99 1.99 -13.80
N PRO A 117 -13.79 1.22 -13.03
CA PRO A 117 -15.17 0.94 -13.40
C PRO A 117 -16.10 2.17 -13.32
N ASN A 118 -15.78 3.16 -12.47
CA ASN A 118 -16.64 4.33 -12.25
C ASN A 118 -16.40 5.47 -13.25
N THR A 119 -15.20 5.58 -13.79
CA THR A 119 -14.78 6.68 -14.69
C THR A 119 -14.53 6.24 -16.12
N GLY A 120 -14.43 4.92 -16.38
CA GLY A 120 -14.03 4.38 -17.68
C GLY A 120 -12.53 4.57 -18.00
N ILE A 121 -11.75 5.15 -17.10
CA ILE A 121 -10.30 5.27 -17.25
C ILE A 121 -9.67 3.94 -16.83
N ALA A 122 -9.29 3.13 -17.82
CA ALA A 122 -8.73 1.81 -17.56
C ALA A 122 -7.43 1.88 -16.75
N PHE A 123 -7.32 1.02 -15.74
CA PHE A 123 -6.08 0.75 -15.02
C PHE A 123 -5.42 -0.47 -15.63
N VAL A 124 -4.68 -0.24 -16.72
CA VAL A 124 -4.00 -1.27 -17.52
C VAL A 124 -2.60 -1.57 -17.00
#